data_AF-A0A351X2L0-F1
#
_entry.id   AF-A0A351X2L0-F1
#
_cell.length_a   1.000
_cell.length_b   1.000
_cell.length_c   1.000
_cell.angle_alpha   90.00
_cell.angle_beta   90.00
_cell.angle_gamma   90.00
#
_symmetry.space_group_name_H-M   'P 1'
#
loop_
_entity.id
_entity.type
_entity.pdbx_description
1 polymer ?
#
loop_
_entity_poly.entity_id
_entity_poly.type
_entity_poly.pdbx_seq_one_letter_code
_entity_poly.pdbx_strand_id
1 'polypeptide(L)'
;MSLLASGELKAATLPEPFVTLAKQSDAVTALDDTAHPEFSFSIITFSKAFIDANPEAVKAFLTAVEEAVELINKDPQKYASLMVDQKMVPAPLAESFKVPTYPTKGVPTEAQFLDVLEWVKAKGYLSVDLSYADNVNGSLLP
;
A
#
# COMPACT_ATOMS: atom_id res chain seq x y z
N MET A 1 -15.92 -12.13 -0.28
CA MET A 1 -17.22 -11.44 -0.46
C MET A 1 -18.41 -12.32 -0.12
N SER A 2 -18.57 -13.52 -0.68
CA SER A 2 -19.77 -14.35 -0.48
C SER A 2 -20.13 -14.64 0.98
N LEU A 3 -19.14 -14.90 1.85
CA LEU A 3 -19.37 -15.15 3.29
C LEU A 3 -19.86 -13.91 4.06
N LEU A 4 -19.41 -12.72 3.67
CA LEU A 4 -19.88 -11.46 4.27
C LEU A 4 -21.30 -11.16 3.80
N ALA A 5 -21.57 -11.33 2.50
CA ALA A 5 -22.88 -11.12 1.90
C ALA A 5 -23.94 -12.14 2.38
N SER A 6 -23.54 -13.38 2.68
CA SER A 6 -24.44 -14.40 3.25
C SER A 6 -24.69 -14.22 4.75
N GLY A 7 -23.96 -13.34 5.43
CA GLY A 7 -24.02 -13.13 6.88
C GLY A 7 -23.34 -14.21 7.72
N GLU A 8 -22.63 -15.16 7.08
CA GLU A 8 -21.82 -16.19 7.75
C GLU A 8 -20.60 -15.57 8.46
N LEU A 9 -19.95 -14.60 7.81
CA LEU A 9 -18.99 -13.70 8.46
C LEU A 9 -19.69 -12.40 8.88
N LYS A 10 -19.44 -11.96 10.11
CA LYS A 10 -20.02 -10.73 10.66
C LYS A 10 -19.27 -9.46 10.26
N ALA A 11 -17.96 -9.57 10.05
CA ALA A 11 -17.10 -8.48 9.64
C ALA A 11 -15.88 -9.02 8.88
N ALA A 12 -15.28 -8.19 8.04
CA ALA A 12 -14.02 -8.48 7.36
C ALA A 12 -13.24 -7.18 7.14
N THR A 13 -11.91 -7.24 7.28
CA THR A 13 -11.01 -6.19 6.79
C THR A 13 -10.77 -6.43 5.30
N LEU A 14 -11.07 -5.44 4.46
CA LEU A 14 -10.99 -5.53 3.01
C LEU A 14 -10.18 -4.35 2.46
N PRO A 15 -9.33 -4.53 1.44
CA PRO A 15 -8.75 -3.42 0.71
C PRO A 15 -9.73 -2.90 -0.37
N GLU A 16 -9.48 -1.71 -0.93
CA GLU A 16 -10.12 -1.30 -2.19
C GLU A 16 -9.69 -2.23 -3.36
N PRO A 17 -10.55 -2.50 -4.36
CA PRO A 17 -11.93 -2.01 -4.53
C PRO A 17 -12.98 -2.85 -3.78
N PHE A 18 -12.59 -3.82 -2.95
CA PHE A 18 -13.53 -4.75 -2.32
C PHE A 18 -14.40 -4.10 -1.25
N VAL A 19 -13.92 -3.05 -0.58
CA VAL A 19 -14.74 -2.21 0.32
C VAL A 19 -15.87 -1.56 -0.47
N THR A 20 -15.55 -0.94 -1.62
CA THR A 20 -16.56 -0.35 -2.51
C THR A 20 -17.59 -1.38 -2.98
N LEU A 21 -17.14 -2.58 -3.40
CA LEU A 21 -18.04 -3.68 -3.77
C LEU A 21 -18.92 -4.16 -2.62
N ALA A 22 -18.38 -4.24 -1.40
CA ALA A 22 -19.13 -4.67 -0.22
C ALA A 22 -20.26 -3.69 0.12
N LYS A 23 -20.00 -2.38 0.01
CA LYS A 23 -21.01 -1.34 0.24
C LYS A 23 -22.17 -1.41 -0.74
N GLN A 24 -21.93 -1.88 -1.98
CA GLN A 24 -23.01 -2.13 -2.95
C GLN A 24 -23.90 -3.31 -2.58
N SER A 25 -23.45 -4.18 -1.68
CA SER A 25 -24.20 -5.31 -1.12
C SER A 25 -24.62 -5.05 0.33
N ASP A 26 -24.95 -3.80 0.66
CA ASP A 26 -25.44 -3.33 1.97
C ASP A 26 -24.48 -3.52 3.16
N ALA A 27 -23.21 -3.86 2.92
CA ALA A 27 -22.22 -3.87 3.99
C ALA A 27 -21.93 -2.43 4.47
N VAL A 28 -21.79 -2.26 5.78
CA VAL A 28 -21.45 -0.98 6.40
C VAL A 28 -19.99 -0.93 6.81
N THR A 29 -19.35 0.22 6.65
CA THR A 29 -17.98 0.44 7.15
C THR A 29 -18.02 0.63 8.66
N ALA A 30 -17.37 -0.26 9.40
CA ALA A 30 -17.21 -0.15 10.85
C ALA A 30 -15.98 0.69 11.23
N LEU A 31 -14.89 0.52 10.50
CA LEU A 31 -13.61 1.23 10.68
C LEU A 31 -13.01 1.52 9.30
N ASP A 32 -12.30 2.64 9.18
CA ASP A 32 -11.71 3.14 7.94
C ASP A 32 -10.34 3.75 8.27
N ASP A 33 -9.26 3.18 7.72
CA ASP A 33 -7.88 3.61 7.93
C ASP A 33 -7.43 4.65 6.91
N THR A 34 -8.27 5.06 5.95
CA THR A 34 -7.92 6.07 4.94
C THR A 34 -7.61 7.45 5.51
N ALA A 35 -8.10 7.74 6.72
CA ALA A 35 -7.77 8.95 7.46
C ALA A 35 -6.40 8.87 8.18
N HIS A 36 -5.76 7.70 8.16
CA HIS A 36 -4.53 7.39 8.88
C HIS A 36 -3.45 6.81 7.94
N PRO A 37 -2.95 7.62 6.99
CA PRO A 37 -1.93 7.18 6.03
C PRO A 37 -0.62 6.72 6.69
N GLU A 38 -0.40 7.07 7.96
CA GLU A 38 0.73 6.63 8.76
C GLU A 38 0.69 5.15 9.17
N PHE A 39 -0.47 4.49 9.08
CA PHE A 39 -0.63 3.09 9.51
C PHE A 39 -0.55 2.08 8.36
N SER A 40 -0.81 2.51 7.12
CA SER A 40 -0.94 1.61 5.98
C SER A 40 -0.27 2.19 4.74
N PHE A 41 0.84 1.58 4.34
CA PHE A 41 1.54 1.93 3.11
C PHE A 41 2.20 0.71 2.47
N SER A 42 2.26 0.74 1.15
CA SER A 42 3.04 -0.22 0.38
C SER A 42 4.53 0.09 0.51
N ILE A 43 5.34 -0.94 0.69
CA ILE A 43 6.80 -0.83 0.73
C ILE A 43 7.40 -1.41 -0.56
N ILE A 44 8.47 -0.77 -1.04
CA ILE A 44 9.31 -1.30 -2.12
C ILE A 44 10.59 -1.82 -1.49
N THR A 45 10.88 -3.11 -1.68
CA THR A 45 12.07 -3.75 -1.14
C THR A 45 12.97 -4.24 -2.25
N PHE A 46 14.26 -4.00 -2.13
CA PHE A 46 15.30 -4.56 -2.99
C PHE A 46 16.18 -5.51 -2.18
N SER A 47 16.73 -6.53 -2.82
CA SER A 47 17.75 -7.34 -2.16
C SER A 47 19.02 -6.51 -1.97
N LYS A 48 19.70 -6.71 -0.84
CA LYS A 48 20.97 -6.02 -0.57
C LYS A 48 22.00 -6.24 -1.69
N ALA A 49 22.12 -7.46 -2.19
CA ALA A 49 23.03 -7.79 -3.28
C ALA A 49 22.73 -6.98 -4.56
N PHE A 50 21.46 -6.72 -4.86
CA PHE A 50 21.09 -5.90 -6.02
C PHE A 50 21.41 -4.43 -5.81
N ILE A 51 21.15 -3.89 -4.60
CA ILE A 51 21.51 -2.51 -4.24
C ILE A 51 23.02 -2.31 -4.36
N ASP A 52 23.82 -3.21 -3.78
CA ASP A 52 25.28 -3.09 -3.76
C ASP A 52 25.87 -3.14 -5.18
N ALA A 53 25.28 -3.96 -6.06
CA ALA A 53 25.73 -4.10 -7.44
C ALA A 53 25.19 -3.03 -8.39
N ASN A 54 24.00 -2.48 -8.14
CA ASN A 54 23.30 -1.59 -9.07
C ASN A 54 22.66 -0.36 -8.40
N PRO A 55 23.39 0.42 -7.58
CA PRO A 55 22.79 1.50 -6.79
C PRO A 55 22.15 2.59 -7.67
N GLU A 56 22.76 2.91 -8.81
CA GLU A 56 22.22 3.93 -9.72
C GLU A 56 20.95 3.46 -10.45
N ALA A 57 20.82 2.16 -10.74
CA ALA A 57 19.59 1.62 -11.31
C ALA A 57 18.43 1.67 -10.30
N VAL A 58 18.72 1.39 -9.03
CA VAL A 58 17.73 1.52 -7.94
C VAL A 58 17.28 2.97 -7.80
N LYS A 59 18.20 3.94 -7.76
CA LYS A 59 17.87 5.37 -7.72
C LYS A 59 16.98 5.77 -8.91
N ALA A 60 17.38 5.41 -10.13
CA ALA A 60 16.63 5.75 -11.34
C ALA A 60 15.21 5.16 -11.33
N PHE A 61 15.06 3.92 -10.84
CA PHE A 61 13.74 3.31 -10.68
C PHE A 61 12.89 4.08 -9.65
N LEU A 62 13.45 4.43 -8.50
CA LEU A 62 12.74 5.19 -7.46
C LEU A 62 12.38 6.61 -7.93
N THR A 63 13.23 7.27 -8.73
CA THR A 63 12.90 8.53 -9.40
C THR A 63 11.70 8.37 -10.32
N ALA A 64 11.67 7.35 -11.17
CA ALA A 64 10.55 7.11 -12.08
C ALA A 64 9.24 6.80 -11.33
N VAL A 65 9.31 6.12 -10.18
CA VAL A 65 8.16 5.91 -9.31
C VAL A 65 7.65 7.23 -8.74
N GLU A 66 8.55 8.09 -8.23
CA GLU A 66 8.15 9.41 -7.72
C GLU A 66 7.51 10.28 -8.80
N GLU A 67 8.09 10.32 -10.00
CA GLU A 67 7.51 11.03 -11.15
C GLU A 67 6.11 10.50 -11.49
N ALA A 68 5.90 9.17 -11.46
CA ALA A 68 4.59 8.57 -11.68
C ALA A 68 3.59 8.97 -10.58
N VAL A 69 4.02 8.99 -9.31
CA VAL A 69 3.21 9.46 -8.18
C VAL A 69 2.79 10.91 -8.37
N GLU A 70 3.72 11.80 -8.72
CA GLU A 70 3.42 13.21 -8.99
C GLU A 70 2.43 13.38 -10.14
N LEU A 71 2.60 12.63 -11.23
CA LEU A 71 1.71 12.65 -12.38
C LEU A 71 0.29 12.20 -12.02
N ILE A 72 0.16 11.10 -11.28
CA ILE A 72 -1.13 10.57 -10.82
C ILE A 72 -1.78 11.57 -9.87
N ASN A 73 -1.06 12.05 -8.86
CA ASN A 73 -1.62 12.96 -7.86
C ASN A 73 -2.08 14.30 -8.45
N LYS A 74 -1.47 14.76 -9.55
CA LYS A 74 -1.87 15.99 -10.25
C LYS A 74 -3.21 15.87 -10.97
N ASP A 75 -3.54 14.69 -11.51
CA ASP A 75 -4.80 14.43 -12.20
C ASP A 75 -5.21 12.96 -12.03
N PRO A 76 -5.72 12.56 -10.84
CA PRO A 76 -5.91 11.14 -10.52
C PRO A 76 -6.91 10.45 -11.45
N GLN A 77 -7.96 11.16 -11.88
CA GLN A 77 -9.02 10.57 -12.69
C GLN A 77 -8.61 10.30 -14.14
N LYS A 78 -7.56 10.98 -14.64
CA LYS A 78 -6.96 10.65 -15.93
C LYS A 78 -6.49 9.20 -16.02
N TYR A 79 -6.18 8.57 -14.88
CA TYR A 79 -5.62 7.22 -14.81
C TYR A 79 -6.63 6.14 -14.40
N ALA A 80 -7.92 6.48 -14.24
CA ALA A 80 -8.93 5.51 -13.81
C ALA A 80 -9.12 4.35 -14.81
N SER A 81 -9.08 4.63 -16.12
CA SER A 81 -9.16 3.59 -17.15
C SER A 81 -7.97 2.64 -17.09
N LEU A 82 -6.77 3.15 -16.78
CA LEU A 82 -5.57 2.33 -16.63
C LEU A 82 -5.74 1.30 -15.51
N MET A 83 -6.40 1.65 -14.40
CA MET A 83 -6.69 0.72 -13.32
C MET A 83 -7.61 -0.43 -13.76
N VAL A 84 -8.54 -0.16 -14.68
CA VAL A 84 -9.43 -1.18 -15.25
C VAL A 84 -8.66 -2.07 -16.23
N ASP A 85 -7.85 -1.47 -17.10
CA ASP A 85 -7.03 -2.18 -18.07
C ASP A 85 -6.02 -3.13 -17.38
N GLN A 86 -5.46 -2.69 -16.26
CA GLN A 86 -4.58 -3.51 -15.40
C GLN A 86 -5.34 -4.46 -14.48
N LYS A 87 -6.69 -4.55 -14.60
CA LYS A 87 -7.57 -5.43 -13.82
C LYS A 87 -7.49 -5.20 -12.30
N MET A 88 -7.10 -4.00 -11.89
CA MET A 88 -7.09 -3.58 -10.48
C MET A 88 -8.49 -3.14 -10.02
N VAL A 89 -9.29 -2.57 -10.94
CA VAL A 89 -10.66 -2.13 -10.69
C VAL A 89 -11.61 -2.83 -11.68
N PRO A 90 -12.69 -3.48 -11.22
CA PRO A 90 -13.70 -4.04 -12.10
C PRO A 90 -14.35 -2.95 -12.98
N ALA A 91 -14.62 -3.24 -14.24
CA ALA A 91 -15.23 -2.29 -15.18
C ALA A 91 -16.52 -1.61 -14.65
N PRO A 92 -17.45 -2.30 -13.95
CA PRO A 92 -18.64 -1.65 -13.38
C PRO A 92 -18.34 -0.58 -12.32
N LEU A 93 -17.13 -0.59 -11.74
CA LEU A 93 -16.69 0.41 -10.77
C LEU A 93 -15.88 1.54 -11.39
N ALA A 94 -15.52 1.46 -12.67
CA ALA A 94 -14.59 2.41 -13.31
C ALA A 94 -15.02 3.88 -13.14
N GLU A 95 -16.30 4.18 -13.31
CA GLU A 95 -16.82 5.54 -13.25
C GLU A 95 -16.94 6.10 -11.82
N SER A 96 -17.16 5.22 -10.84
CA SER A 96 -17.33 5.62 -9.43
C SER A 96 -16.06 5.49 -8.61
N PHE A 97 -15.06 4.77 -9.11
CA PHE A 97 -13.79 4.59 -8.45
C PHE A 97 -13.04 5.92 -8.38
N LYS A 98 -12.67 6.30 -7.16
CA LYS A 98 -11.82 7.46 -6.90
C LYS A 98 -10.41 6.95 -6.73
N VAL A 99 -9.54 7.28 -7.68
CA VAL A 99 -8.11 7.00 -7.56
C VAL A 99 -7.59 7.73 -6.30
N PRO A 100 -7.00 7.02 -5.33
CA PRO A 100 -6.53 7.63 -4.09
C PRO A 100 -5.33 8.54 -4.37
N THR A 101 -5.05 9.47 -3.45
CA THR A 101 -3.78 10.19 -3.44
C THR A 101 -2.69 9.24 -2.97
N TYR A 102 -1.63 9.13 -3.76
CA TYR A 102 -0.48 8.27 -3.46
C TYR A 102 0.49 9.04 -2.56
N PRO A 103 1.09 8.40 -1.54
CA PRO A 103 2.14 9.02 -0.74
C PRO A 103 3.36 9.28 -1.62
N THR A 104 4.01 10.42 -1.41
CA THR A 104 5.31 10.74 -2.03
C THR A 104 6.42 9.90 -1.42
N LYS A 105 7.60 9.94 -2.03
CA LYS A 105 8.81 9.29 -1.55
C LYS A 105 9.02 9.47 -0.04
N GLY A 106 9.43 8.38 0.59
CA GLY A 106 9.72 8.33 2.01
C GLY A 106 10.13 6.94 2.42
N VAL A 107 10.60 6.83 3.65
CA VAL A 107 10.79 5.56 4.33
C VAL A 107 9.93 5.54 5.60
N PRO A 108 9.54 4.36 6.11
CA PRO A 108 8.93 4.27 7.43
C PRO A 108 9.86 4.90 8.46
N THR A 109 9.32 5.58 9.45
CA THR A 109 10.11 6.05 10.59
C THR A 109 10.60 4.87 11.43
N GLU A 110 11.68 5.08 12.18
CA GLU A 110 12.16 4.07 13.13
C GLU A 110 11.10 3.69 14.16
N ALA A 111 10.28 4.65 14.61
CA ALA A 111 9.17 4.38 15.51
C ALA A 111 8.11 3.44 14.89
N GLN A 112 7.71 3.70 13.64
CA GLN A 112 6.77 2.82 12.91
C GLN A 112 7.35 1.42 12.70
N PHE A 113 8.65 1.33 12.37
CA PHE A 113 9.32 0.04 12.22
C PHE A 113 9.36 -0.75 13.53
N LEU A 114 9.73 -0.09 14.63
CA LEU A 114 9.84 -0.73 15.94
C LEU A 114 8.47 -1.16 16.49
N ASP A 115 7.42 -0.37 16.28
CA ASP A 115 6.04 -0.70 16.68
C ASP A 115 5.57 -2.01 16.00
N VAL A 116 5.76 -2.11 14.68
CA VAL A 116 5.43 -3.33 13.94
C VAL A 116 6.33 -4.49 14.35
N LEU A 117 7.64 -4.26 14.54
CA LEU A 117 8.57 -5.29 14.97
C LEU A 117 8.20 -5.87 16.34
N GLU A 118 7.82 -5.02 17.29
CA GLU A 118 7.33 -5.43 18.60
C GLU A 118 6.07 -6.28 18.47
N TRP A 119 5.09 -5.82 17.68
CA TRP A 119 3.86 -6.57 17.43
C TRP A 119 4.12 -7.96 16.82
N VAL A 120 4.96 -8.03 15.77
CA VAL A 120 5.32 -9.29 15.10
C VAL A 120 6.03 -10.25 16.06
N LYS A 121 6.94 -9.74 16.91
CA LYS A 121 7.62 -10.54 17.96
C LYS A 121 6.64 -11.05 19.01
N ALA A 122 5.75 -10.18 19.50
CA ALA A 122 4.72 -10.56 20.48
C ALA A 122 3.77 -11.65 19.95
N LYS A 123 3.53 -11.68 18.63
CA LYS A 123 2.78 -12.75 17.96
C LYS A 123 3.59 -14.03 17.69
N GLY A 124 4.90 -14.01 17.92
CA GLY A 124 5.78 -15.14 17.64
C GLY A 124 6.01 -15.41 16.16
N TYR A 125 5.75 -14.44 15.29
CA TYR A 125 5.92 -14.58 13.83
C TYR A 125 7.38 -14.43 13.39
N LEU A 126 8.22 -13.84 14.24
CA LEU A 126 9.62 -13.59 13.96
C LEU A 126 10.47 -14.10 15.13
N SER A 127 11.49 -14.90 14.81
CA SER A 127 12.45 -15.46 15.76
C SER A 127 13.80 -14.76 15.75
N VAL A 128 13.98 -13.80 14.84
CA VAL A 128 15.22 -13.03 14.68
C VAL A 128 15.03 -11.60 15.16
N ASP A 129 16.13 -10.99 15.60
CA ASP A 129 16.15 -9.56 15.86
C ASP A 129 16.52 -8.80 14.59
N LEU A 130 15.86 -7.66 14.38
CA LEU A 130 16.06 -6.80 13.21
C LEU A 130 16.30 -5.38 13.70
N SER A 131 17.34 -4.74 13.17
CA SER A 131 17.58 -3.32 13.41
C SER A 131 16.96 -2.48 12.29
N TYR A 132 16.51 -1.27 12.62
CA TYR A 132 15.99 -0.34 11.62
C TYR A 132 17.05 0.00 10.55
N ALA A 133 18.28 0.30 10.99
CA ALA A 133 19.37 0.72 10.10
C ALA A 133 19.81 -0.36 9.10
N ASP A 134 19.64 -1.65 9.42
CA ASP A 134 19.96 -2.75 8.50
C ASP A 134 18.85 -3.03 7.48
N ASN A 135 17.62 -2.57 7.74
CA ASN A 135 16.43 -2.91 6.95
C ASN A 135 15.84 -1.73 6.18
N VAL A 136 16.17 -0.49 6.57
CA VAL A 136 15.61 0.72 5.97
C VAL A 136 16.74 1.60 5.44
N ASN A 137 16.69 1.90 4.14
CA ASN A 137 17.69 2.73 3.47
C ASN A 137 17.02 3.86 2.67
N GLY A 138 16.97 5.05 3.26
CA GLY A 138 16.46 6.25 2.60
C GLY A 138 17.45 6.94 1.65
N SER A 139 18.73 6.54 1.63
CA SER A 139 19.78 7.26 0.88
C SER A 139 19.67 7.14 -0.65
N LEU A 140 18.79 6.25 -1.13
CA LEU A 140 18.54 6.00 -2.56
C LEU A 140 17.27 6.69 -3.07
N LEU A 141 16.50 7.34 -2.20
CA LEU A 141 15.33 8.12 -2.61
C LEU A 141 15.76 9.38 -3.37
N PRO A 142 14.97 9.83 -4.37
CA PRO A 142 15.24 11.04 -5.13
C PRO A 142 14.95 12.33 -4.32
#